data_AF-A0A367I102-F1
#
_entry.id   AF-A0A367I102-F1
#
_cell.length_a   1.000
_cell.length_b   1.000
_cell.length_c   1.000
_cell.angle_alpha   90.00
_cell.angle_beta   90.00
_cell.angle_gamma   90.00
#
_symmetry.space_group_name_H-M   'P 1'
#
loop_
_entity.id
_entity.type
_entity.pdbx_description
1 polymer ?
#
loop_
_entity_poly.entity_id
_entity_poly.type
_entity_poly.pdbx_seq_one_letter_code
_entity_poly.pdbx_strand_id
1 'polypeptide(L)'
;MMDKQGRSLADTVWTRLDRKAGAITELTIRQLRHRLSTWVVLGVGTLLLLTLLAMYIAGAREGWDPIDNDGDSHDWDMDGYPAGQEMKYGADPWDGMSYPGSGHFVSEGSFQNNQGAVHYGNHTWRSATGTFTYNWIDESFAGGRGVLDVNRLDACPSGEPLEDYWLDWGDGCIIEENRIFVLEATFRGEGTFRVHQNWYAEWGNMADAYDVEPEPASNYIDEDDIDWSGDPNGINGFDDDGDCLRTDWISFEFGFDKDENNNGIPCDVIWYAASDGTIIHIDRDDYVDEDPSEESLSIEDAHRAFIIASGKIAFVMILSIFLPLFLALGLVRDETENGTLHYLLSKPIHRGEFITYRILGYLIISGGFVLIMSLFMGVVTAALGPGDSIFRLTDIVVWLGIAFATILALAAYGAIFNTLGLISSRYGVYIALIIGVYEFIMAVLTLAGAELIPILSVSHWTLQFIDSIVLIVWPNTLEMSIIAEAFDLPSALAAFWNPPMHHLGTESPFISALLSVVVLLLITVLMVLFGQRQFRHREIM
;
A
#
# COMPACT_ATOMS: atom_id res chain seq x y z
N MET A 1 24.51 -40.10 -53.85
CA MET A 1 24.42 -41.49 -53.38
C MET A 1 23.94 -41.45 -51.93
N MET A 2 22.62 -41.52 -51.71
CA MET A 2 22.00 -41.49 -50.37
C MET A 2 21.89 -42.93 -49.85
N ASP A 3 22.34 -43.15 -48.61
CA ASP A 3 22.17 -44.41 -47.89
C ASP A 3 20.68 -44.69 -47.65
N LYS A 4 20.23 -45.88 -48.04
CA LYS A 4 18.84 -46.37 -47.94
C LYS A 4 18.33 -46.54 -46.50
N GLN A 5 19.17 -46.38 -45.47
CA GLN A 5 18.76 -46.53 -44.08
C GLN A 5 18.67 -45.21 -43.28
N GLY A 6 18.98 -44.05 -43.87
CA GLY A 6 18.90 -42.76 -43.15
C GLY A 6 19.82 -42.67 -41.92
N ARG A 7 20.82 -43.55 -41.80
CA ARG A 7 21.70 -43.66 -40.63
C ARG A 7 22.78 -42.58 -40.58
N SER A 8 23.07 -41.87 -41.66
CA SER A 8 24.06 -40.80 -41.67
C SER A 8 23.61 -39.53 -40.92
N LEU A 9 22.30 -39.32 -40.73
CA LEU A 9 21.77 -38.23 -39.90
C LEU A 9 21.89 -38.52 -38.39
N ALA A 10 21.92 -39.80 -38.01
CA ALA A 10 22.09 -40.25 -36.63
C ALA A 10 23.53 -40.07 -36.10
N ASP A 11 24.50 -39.82 -37.00
CA ASP A 11 25.92 -39.60 -36.71
C ASP A 11 26.35 -38.12 -36.80
N THR A 12 25.40 -37.18 -36.80
CA THR A 12 25.75 -35.75 -36.74
C THR A 12 26.25 -35.36 -35.34
N VAL A 13 27.13 -34.35 -35.27
CA VAL A 13 27.67 -33.84 -34.00
C VAL A 13 26.54 -33.42 -33.05
N TRP A 14 25.45 -32.88 -33.61
CA TRP A 14 24.24 -32.47 -32.89
C TRP A 14 23.49 -33.63 -32.23
N THR A 15 23.29 -34.77 -32.89
CA THR A 15 22.62 -35.95 -32.29
C THR A 15 23.47 -36.67 -31.24
N ARG A 16 24.79 -36.45 -31.24
CA ARG A 16 25.70 -36.93 -30.18
C ARG A 16 25.79 -35.95 -29.01
N LEU A 17 25.76 -34.64 -29.26
CA LEU A 17 25.75 -33.59 -28.25
C LEU A 17 24.43 -33.61 -27.47
N ASP A 18 23.30 -33.77 -28.17
CA ASP A 18 21.96 -33.91 -27.59
C ASP A 18 21.84 -35.13 -26.66
N ARG A 19 22.34 -36.31 -27.06
CA ARG A 19 22.38 -37.50 -26.19
C ARG A 19 23.26 -37.34 -24.95
N LYS A 20 24.38 -36.62 -25.06
CA LYS A 20 25.27 -36.36 -23.91
C LYS A 20 24.67 -35.35 -22.95
N ALA A 21 24.10 -34.28 -23.49
CA ALA A 21 23.38 -33.25 -22.74
C ALA A 21 22.22 -33.87 -21.97
N GLY A 22 21.35 -34.62 -22.67
CA GLY A 22 20.21 -35.33 -22.11
C GLY A 22 20.58 -36.31 -20.99
N ALA A 23 21.70 -37.03 -21.12
CA ALA A 23 22.13 -37.96 -20.09
C ALA A 23 22.59 -37.25 -18.79
N ILE A 24 23.24 -36.09 -18.90
CA ILE A 24 23.69 -35.32 -17.73
C ILE A 24 22.51 -34.60 -17.07
N THR A 25 21.61 -34.01 -17.86
CA THR A 25 20.40 -33.39 -17.33
C THR A 25 19.53 -34.42 -16.62
N GLU A 26 19.32 -35.60 -17.21
CA GLU A 26 18.57 -36.70 -16.59
C GLU A 26 19.24 -37.20 -15.30
N LEU A 27 20.56 -37.37 -15.30
CA LEU A 27 21.30 -37.75 -14.09
C LEU A 27 21.11 -36.71 -12.97
N THR A 28 21.17 -35.43 -13.33
CA THR A 28 20.97 -34.31 -12.40
C THR A 28 19.56 -34.33 -11.82
N ILE A 29 18.55 -34.56 -12.67
CA ILE A 29 17.15 -34.67 -12.26
C ILE A 29 16.96 -35.84 -11.29
N ARG A 30 17.54 -37.01 -11.59
CA ARG A 30 17.48 -38.17 -10.70
C ARG A 30 18.16 -37.89 -9.36
N GLN A 31 19.32 -37.25 -9.36
CA GLN A 31 20.02 -36.86 -8.13
C GLN A 31 19.16 -35.92 -7.28
N LEU A 32 18.62 -34.85 -7.87
CA LEU A 32 17.77 -33.90 -7.16
C LEU A 32 16.49 -34.56 -6.63
N ARG A 33 15.89 -35.49 -7.38
CA ARG A 33 14.70 -36.25 -6.95
C ARG A 33 14.95 -37.12 -5.71
N HIS A 34 16.16 -37.64 -5.53
CA HIS A 34 16.48 -38.48 -4.37
C HIS A 34 16.98 -37.69 -3.15
N ARG A 35 17.33 -36.41 -3.30
CA ARG A 35 17.72 -35.57 -2.17
C ARG A 35 16.50 -35.16 -1.37
N LEU A 36 16.53 -35.43 -0.06
CA LEU A 36 15.47 -35.01 0.87
C LEU A 36 15.36 -33.47 0.93
N SER A 37 16.49 -32.76 0.85
CA SER A 37 16.52 -31.29 0.83
C SER A 37 15.69 -30.70 -0.31
N THR A 38 15.64 -31.35 -1.48
CA THR A 38 14.82 -30.89 -2.60
C THR A 38 13.35 -30.86 -2.23
N TRP A 39 12.82 -31.97 -1.70
CA TRP A 39 11.41 -32.08 -1.34
C TRP A 39 11.04 -31.19 -0.15
N VAL A 40 11.96 -30.99 0.80
CA VAL A 40 11.75 -30.06 1.92
C VAL A 40 11.59 -28.63 1.39
N VAL A 41 12.52 -28.17 0.54
CA VAL A 41 12.46 -26.78 0.02
C VAL A 41 11.21 -26.58 -0.85
N LEU A 42 10.90 -27.53 -1.74
CA LEU A 42 9.68 -27.46 -2.56
C LEU A 42 8.40 -27.51 -1.70
N GLY A 43 8.39 -28.35 -0.65
CA GLY A 43 7.25 -28.48 0.27
C GLY A 43 7.01 -27.22 1.10
N VAL A 44 8.08 -26.63 1.67
CA VAL A 44 8.00 -25.36 2.40
C VAL A 44 7.57 -24.23 1.48
N GLY A 45 8.11 -24.16 0.26
CA GLY A 45 7.68 -23.19 -0.74
C GLY A 45 6.20 -23.33 -1.12
N THR A 46 5.72 -24.56 -1.29
CA THR A 46 4.30 -24.83 -1.57
C THR A 46 3.43 -24.39 -0.40
N LEU A 47 3.83 -24.70 0.84
CA LEU A 47 3.08 -24.31 2.03
C LEU A 47 2.98 -22.79 2.18
N LEU A 48 4.09 -22.08 1.94
CA LEU A 48 4.12 -20.61 1.94
C LEU A 48 3.13 -20.02 0.92
N LEU A 49 3.13 -20.54 -0.31
CA LEU A 49 2.21 -20.07 -1.35
C LEU A 49 0.74 -20.38 -1.01
N LEU A 50 0.47 -21.56 -0.45
CA LEU A 50 -0.88 -21.91 -0.01
C LEU A 50 -1.36 -21.04 1.15
N THR A 51 -0.48 -20.65 2.07
CA THR A 51 -0.85 -19.73 3.16
C THR A 51 -1.15 -18.32 2.63
N LEU A 52 -0.37 -17.81 1.68
CA LEU A 52 -0.66 -16.52 1.03
C LEU A 52 -2.00 -16.56 0.29
N LEU A 53 -2.25 -17.65 -0.43
CA LEU A 53 -3.51 -17.84 -1.14
C LEU A 53 -4.71 -17.92 -0.18
N ALA A 54 -4.55 -18.59 0.97
CA ALA A 54 -5.59 -18.65 1.98
C ALA A 54 -5.91 -17.27 2.57
N MET A 55 -4.89 -16.43 2.79
CA MET A 55 -5.10 -15.04 3.22
C MET A 55 -5.83 -14.21 2.17
N TYR A 56 -5.46 -14.35 0.89
CA TYR A 56 -6.18 -13.69 -0.19
C TYR A 56 -7.64 -14.12 -0.29
N ILE A 57 -7.93 -15.42 -0.19
CA ILE A 57 -9.31 -15.94 -0.21
C ILE A 57 -10.12 -15.43 0.99
N ALA A 58 -9.47 -15.25 2.15
CA ALA A 58 -10.13 -14.70 3.33
C ALA A 58 -10.48 -13.22 3.12
N GLY A 59 -9.52 -12.39 2.68
CA GLY A 59 -9.75 -10.97 2.41
C GLY A 59 -10.79 -10.76 1.31
N ALA A 60 -10.74 -11.53 0.23
CA ALA A 60 -11.73 -11.46 -0.85
C ALA A 60 -13.16 -11.88 -0.44
N ARG A 61 -13.35 -12.42 0.77
CA ARG A 61 -14.67 -12.83 1.30
C ARG A 61 -15.26 -11.88 2.31
N GLU A 62 -14.43 -11.15 3.05
CA GLU A 62 -14.89 -10.28 4.14
C GLU A 62 -15.52 -8.98 3.62
N GLY A 63 -15.29 -8.62 2.35
CA GLY A 63 -15.68 -7.31 1.82
C GLY A 63 -14.71 -6.22 2.31
N TRP A 64 -14.86 -5.02 1.80
CA TRP A 64 -14.09 -3.85 2.24
C TRP A 64 -15.04 -2.89 2.91
N ASP A 65 -14.68 -2.42 4.11
CA ASP A 65 -15.43 -1.35 4.76
C ASP A 65 -15.17 -0.05 3.99
N PRO A 66 -16.19 0.81 3.81
CA PRO A 66 -16.00 2.13 3.25
C PRO A 66 -14.93 2.92 4.02
N ILE A 67 -14.20 3.74 3.29
CA ILE A 67 -13.06 4.49 3.81
C ILE A 67 -13.50 5.95 3.90
N ASP A 68 -13.40 6.49 5.11
CA ASP A 68 -13.46 7.92 5.39
C ASP A 68 -12.02 8.44 5.39
N ASN A 69 -11.62 9.15 4.34
CA ASN A 69 -10.23 9.51 4.09
C ASN A 69 -9.86 10.92 4.56
N ASP A 70 -10.83 11.82 4.69
CA ASP A 70 -10.63 13.21 5.09
C ASP A 70 -11.23 13.54 6.48
N GLY A 71 -12.06 12.65 7.03
CA GLY A 71 -12.53 12.66 8.42
C GLY A 71 -13.79 13.49 8.65
N ASP A 72 -14.52 13.83 7.60
CA ASP A 72 -15.68 14.71 7.63
C ASP A 72 -16.95 14.00 8.17
N SER A 73 -16.99 12.67 8.12
CA SER A 73 -18.02 11.85 8.79
C SER A 73 -17.97 11.90 10.33
N HIS A 74 -16.85 12.40 10.88
CA HIS A 74 -16.58 12.39 12.31
C HIS A 74 -17.08 13.64 13.01
N ASP A 75 -17.76 13.45 14.14
CA ASP A 75 -18.13 14.51 15.09
C ASP A 75 -16.96 14.77 16.04
N TRP A 76 -16.06 15.69 15.65
CA TRP A 76 -14.79 15.96 16.34
C TRP A 76 -14.97 16.69 17.67
N ASP A 77 -15.99 17.53 17.77
CA ASP A 77 -16.28 18.31 18.96
C ASP A 77 -17.44 17.75 19.79
N MET A 78 -18.08 16.66 19.38
CA MET A 78 -19.13 15.94 20.10
C MET A 78 -20.43 16.75 20.29
N ASP A 79 -20.74 17.68 19.40
CA ASP A 79 -21.99 18.44 19.44
C ASP A 79 -23.18 17.74 18.76
N GLY A 80 -22.90 16.59 18.12
CA GLY A 80 -23.87 15.68 17.54
C GLY A 80 -24.01 15.79 16.03
N TYR A 81 -23.26 16.68 15.37
CA TYR A 81 -23.25 16.86 13.92
C TYR A 81 -21.92 16.33 13.33
N PRO A 82 -21.95 15.59 12.21
CA PRO A 82 -20.73 15.25 11.47
C PRO A 82 -20.07 16.51 10.90
N ALA A 83 -18.74 16.53 10.84
CA ALA A 83 -18.00 17.69 10.34
C ALA A 83 -18.39 18.12 8.91
N GLY A 84 -18.68 17.21 7.99
CA GLY A 84 -19.17 17.55 6.65
C GLY A 84 -20.49 18.32 6.69
N GLN A 85 -21.41 17.93 7.60
CA GLN A 85 -22.65 18.69 7.84
C GLN A 85 -22.35 20.09 8.38
N GLU A 86 -21.39 20.19 9.28
CA GLU A 86 -20.98 21.48 9.81
C GLU A 86 -20.38 22.37 8.72
N MET A 87 -19.54 21.83 7.83
CA MET A 87 -18.95 22.57 6.70
C MET A 87 -20.02 23.03 5.69
N LYS A 88 -21.01 22.20 5.38
CA LYS A 88 -22.18 22.53 4.55
C LYS A 88 -22.98 23.73 5.07
N TYR A 89 -23.17 23.81 6.38
CA TYR A 89 -23.81 24.95 7.05
C TYR A 89 -22.80 26.04 7.48
N GLY A 90 -21.52 25.84 7.18
CA GLY A 90 -20.31 26.53 7.65
C GLY A 90 -20.35 26.97 9.11
N ALA A 91 -20.70 25.98 9.92
CA ALA A 91 -20.36 25.79 11.32
C ALA A 91 -18.86 25.40 11.44
N ASP A 92 -18.30 25.43 12.66
CA ASP A 92 -16.87 25.18 12.89
C ASP A 92 -16.74 23.81 13.56
N PRO A 93 -16.22 22.78 12.86
CA PRO A 93 -16.21 21.40 13.36
C PRO A 93 -15.37 21.13 14.61
N TRP A 94 -14.67 22.15 15.08
CA TRP A 94 -13.80 22.08 16.26
C TRP A 94 -14.37 22.86 17.46
N ASP A 95 -15.46 23.60 17.29
CA ASP A 95 -16.11 24.41 18.32
C ASP A 95 -17.53 23.92 18.55
N GLY A 96 -17.76 23.08 19.58
CA GLY A 96 -19.07 22.47 19.84
C GLY A 96 -20.19 23.42 20.24
N MET A 97 -19.96 24.73 20.15
CA MET A 97 -20.96 25.78 20.22
C MET A 97 -21.42 26.25 18.84
N SER A 98 -20.79 25.76 17.79
CA SER A 98 -20.87 26.20 16.41
C SER A 98 -21.33 25.04 15.53
N TYR A 99 -22.49 24.46 15.82
CA TYR A 99 -23.18 23.48 14.98
C TYR A 99 -24.17 24.12 13.98
N PRO A 100 -24.62 23.38 12.96
CA PRO A 100 -25.76 23.70 12.12
C PRO A 100 -26.97 24.20 12.92
N GLY A 101 -27.32 25.48 12.74
CA GLY A 101 -28.46 26.10 13.42
C GLY A 101 -28.20 26.69 14.81
N SER A 102 -27.00 26.55 15.38
CA SER A 102 -26.66 27.08 16.72
C SER A 102 -26.84 28.60 16.85
N GLY A 103 -26.74 29.34 15.73
CA GLY A 103 -26.74 30.79 15.68
C GLY A 103 -25.35 31.37 15.96
N HIS A 104 -25.24 32.69 16.07
CA HIS A 104 -23.94 33.33 16.36
C HIS A 104 -23.93 33.99 17.74
N PHE A 105 -22.80 33.85 18.44
CA PHE A 105 -22.62 34.46 19.75
C PHE A 105 -22.38 35.97 19.63
N VAL A 106 -23.28 36.75 20.22
CA VAL A 106 -23.14 38.22 20.29
C VAL A 106 -22.59 38.60 21.67
N SER A 107 -21.30 38.98 21.68
CA SER A 107 -20.60 39.43 22.88
C SER A 107 -21.16 40.75 23.42
N GLU A 108 -21.59 40.75 24.68
CA GLU A 108 -21.99 41.97 25.38
C GLU A 108 -20.86 42.52 26.27
N GLY A 109 -19.98 41.63 26.74
CA GLY A 109 -18.80 42.00 27.51
C GLY A 109 -17.94 40.80 27.88
N SER A 110 -16.71 41.06 28.32
CA SER A 110 -15.81 40.02 28.79
C SER A 110 -15.00 40.44 30.00
N PHE A 111 -14.56 39.47 30.78
CA PHE A 111 -13.72 39.68 31.94
C PHE A 111 -12.25 39.78 31.48
N GLN A 112 -11.76 41.00 31.28
CA GLN A 112 -10.35 41.24 30.99
C GLN A 112 -9.54 41.50 32.27
N ASN A 113 -8.39 40.83 32.40
CA ASN A 113 -7.29 41.09 33.36
C ASN A 113 -7.51 40.69 34.85
N ASN A 114 -6.82 39.63 35.27
CA ASN A 114 -6.14 39.35 36.57
C ASN A 114 -6.76 39.77 37.92
N GLN A 115 -8.02 40.17 37.99
CA GLN A 115 -8.72 40.46 39.24
C GLN A 115 -10.06 39.74 39.19
N GLY A 116 -10.38 38.95 40.23
CA GLY A 116 -11.60 38.14 40.33
C GLY A 116 -12.86 39.00 40.31
N ALA A 117 -13.24 39.43 39.11
CA ALA A 117 -14.35 40.28 38.80
C ALA A 117 -15.66 39.48 38.87
N VAL A 118 -16.75 40.20 39.17
CA VAL A 118 -18.06 39.62 39.40
C VAL A 118 -19.05 40.33 38.49
N HIS A 119 -19.86 39.57 37.75
CA HIS A 119 -20.93 40.08 36.92
C HIS A 119 -22.24 39.33 37.21
N TYR A 120 -23.37 40.04 37.15
CA TYR A 120 -24.70 39.47 37.31
C TYR A 120 -25.52 39.74 36.07
N GLY A 121 -26.18 38.71 35.56
CA GLY A 121 -27.14 38.85 34.47
C GLY A 121 -27.66 37.51 33.96
N ASN A 122 -28.56 37.58 32.99
CA ASN A 122 -29.06 36.44 32.22
C ASN A 122 -28.34 36.44 30.88
N HIS A 123 -27.36 35.56 30.74
CA HIS A 123 -26.46 35.52 29.60
C HIS A 123 -26.13 34.07 29.23
N THR A 124 -25.67 33.90 27.99
CA THR A 124 -24.79 32.78 27.63
C THR A 124 -23.38 33.15 28.07
N TRP A 125 -22.82 32.36 28.99
CA TRP A 125 -21.46 32.49 29.50
C TRP A 125 -20.55 31.61 28.66
N ARG A 126 -19.52 32.15 28.01
CA ARG A 126 -18.60 31.42 27.10
C ARG A 126 -17.19 31.35 27.68
N SER A 127 -16.56 30.18 27.50
CA SER A 127 -15.18 29.88 27.95
C SER A 127 -14.96 30.28 29.42
N ALA A 128 -15.93 30.00 30.27
CA ALA A 128 -16.03 30.58 31.59
C ALA A 128 -15.32 29.70 32.63
N THR A 129 -14.28 30.24 33.28
CA THR A 129 -13.59 29.58 34.40
C THR A 129 -13.82 30.34 35.70
N GLY A 130 -14.48 29.71 36.66
CA GLY A 130 -14.80 30.37 37.93
C GLY A 130 -15.98 29.74 38.67
N THR A 131 -16.58 30.54 39.55
CA THR A 131 -17.73 30.11 40.34
C THR A 131 -18.99 30.81 39.86
N PHE A 132 -20.02 30.03 39.54
CA PHE A 132 -21.33 30.55 39.15
C PHE A 132 -22.35 30.26 40.26
N THR A 133 -22.97 31.31 40.78
CA THR A 133 -24.13 31.20 41.67
C THR A 133 -25.38 31.50 40.86
N TYR A 134 -26.17 30.48 40.53
CA TYR A 134 -27.29 30.60 39.60
C TYR A 134 -28.64 30.72 40.29
N ASN A 135 -29.54 31.49 39.70
CA ASN A 135 -30.97 31.45 39.98
C ASN A 135 -31.62 30.31 39.18
N TRP A 136 -31.19 30.16 37.92
CA TRP A 136 -31.51 29.04 37.05
C TRP A 136 -30.38 28.85 36.05
N ILE A 137 -30.23 27.63 35.58
CA ILE A 137 -29.30 27.22 34.51
C ILE A 137 -30.09 26.40 33.51
N ASP A 138 -29.77 26.55 32.22
CA ASP A 138 -30.44 25.83 31.15
C ASP A 138 -29.91 24.39 31.09
N GLU A 139 -30.71 23.43 31.54
CA GLU A 139 -30.39 22.00 31.49
C GLU A 139 -30.54 21.40 30.08
N SER A 140 -31.16 22.14 29.16
CA SER A 140 -31.38 21.75 27.76
C SER A 140 -30.45 22.44 26.79
N PHE A 141 -29.48 23.22 27.29
CA PHE A 141 -28.49 23.87 26.47
C PHE A 141 -27.56 22.82 25.86
N ALA A 142 -27.80 22.52 24.58
CA ALA A 142 -27.06 21.52 23.83
C ALA A 142 -25.88 22.15 23.09
N GLY A 143 -24.80 21.39 23.01
CA GLY A 143 -23.59 21.64 22.28
C GLY A 143 -22.53 20.62 22.72
N GLY A 144 -21.41 20.59 22.03
CA GLY A 144 -20.36 19.59 22.23
C GLY A 144 -19.30 20.04 23.22
N ARG A 145 -18.06 20.01 22.76
CA ARG A 145 -16.87 20.19 23.57
C ARG A 145 -16.82 21.61 24.11
N GLY A 146 -16.62 21.72 25.41
CA GLY A 146 -16.63 23.02 26.08
C GLY A 146 -18.02 23.47 26.54
N VAL A 147 -19.10 22.73 26.25
CA VAL A 147 -20.44 23.00 26.79
C VAL A 147 -20.67 22.22 28.08
N LEU A 148 -21.22 22.90 29.09
CA LEU A 148 -21.44 22.30 30.40
C LEU A 148 -22.66 21.34 30.38
N ASP A 149 -22.42 20.04 30.56
CA ASP A 149 -23.50 19.08 30.80
C ASP A 149 -23.99 19.18 32.26
N VAL A 150 -24.99 20.02 32.48
CA VAL A 150 -25.58 20.28 33.80
C VAL A 150 -26.12 19.00 34.46
N ASN A 151 -26.58 18.03 33.67
CA ASN A 151 -27.16 16.79 34.18
C ASN A 151 -26.11 15.80 34.70
N ARG A 152 -24.83 15.99 34.34
CA ARG A 152 -23.71 15.13 34.71
C ARG A 152 -22.82 15.69 35.83
N LEU A 153 -23.15 16.86 36.39
CA LEU A 153 -22.29 17.50 37.39
C LEU A 153 -22.23 16.70 38.71
N ASP A 154 -21.03 16.25 39.05
CA ASP A 154 -20.73 15.61 40.33
C ASP A 154 -20.37 16.64 41.42
N ALA A 155 -20.35 16.20 42.67
CA ALA A 155 -19.89 17.03 43.78
C ALA A 155 -18.38 17.31 43.65
N CYS A 156 -17.97 18.56 43.88
CA CYS A 156 -16.57 18.95 43.74
C CYS A 156 -15.63 18.14 44.67
N PRO A 157 -14.43 17.76 44.20
CA PRO A 157 -13.40 17.17 45.04
C PRO A 157 -13.01 18.08 46.21
N SER A 158 -12.46 17.50 47.26
CA SER A 158 -12.02 18.26 48.43
C SER A 158 -10.70 18.99 48.14
N GLY A 159 -10.71 20.32 48.26
CA GLY A 159 -9.54 21.18 48.03
C GLY A 159 -9.91 22.50 47.35
N GLU A 160 -8.93 23.33 47.03
CA GLU A 160 -9.09 24.53 46.20
C GLU A 160 -9.05 24.16 44.69
N PRO A 161 -10.05 24.57 43.89
CA PRO A 161 -10.05 24.29 42.44
C PRO A 161 -8.86 24.96 41.76
N LEU A 162 -8.23 24.26 40.82
CA LEU A 162 -7.02 24.64 40.06
C LEU A 162 -5.72 24.68 40.89
N GLU A 163 -5.78 24.43 42.19
CA GLU A 163 -4.61 24.20 43.05
C GLU A 163 -4.52 22.74 43.50
N ASP A 164 -5.59 22.22 44.11
CA ASP A 164 -5.64 20.85 44.67
C ASP A 164 -6.25 19.83 43.70
N TYR A 165 -7.15 20.27 42.81
CA TYR A 165 -7.75 19.43 41.78
C TYR A 165 -8.01 20.22 40.50
N TRP A 166 -8.03 19.51 39.38
CA TRP A 166 -8.33 20.03 38.05
C TRP A 166 -9.50 19.27 37.47
N LEU A 167 -10.36 19.98 36.74
CA LEU A 167 -11.43 19.39 35.94
C LEU A 167 -10.96 19.27 34.49
N ASP A 168 -11.70 18.54 33.68
CA ASP A 168 -11.54 18.57 32.23
C ASP A 168 -12.13 19.87 31.66
N TRP A 169 -11.69 20.28 30.48
CA TRP A 169 -12.20 21.48 29.82
C TRP A 169 -13.67 21.29 29.42
N GLY A 170 -14.50 22.29 29.70
CA GLY A 170 -15.95 22.20 29.49
C GLY A 170 -16.72 21.60 30.67
N ASP A 171 -16.02 21.12 31.70
CA ASP A 171 -16.66 20.43 32.83
C ASP A 171 -16.86 21.37 34.04
N GLY A 172 -17.69 20.91 34.97
CA GLY A 172 -17.98 21.60 36.20
C GLY A 172 -18.31 20.66 37.35
N CYS A 173 -18.39 21.22 38.54
CA CYS A 173 -18.77 20.47 39.73
C CYS A 173 -19.61 21.31 40.68
N ILE A 174 -20.43 20.64 41.47
CA ILE A 174 -21.32 21.27 42.44
C ILE A 174 -20.54 21.53 43.73
N ILE A 175 -20.41 22.81 44.10
CA ILE A 175 -19.82 23.21 45.39
C ILE A 175 -20.90 23.13 46.47
N GLU A 176 -22.03 23.80 46.24
CA GLU A 176 -23.18 23.92 47.14
C GLU A 176 -24.47 24.02 46.30
N GLU A 177 -25.63 23.96 46.96
CA GLU A 177 -26.92 24.13 46.27
C GLU A 177 -26.95 25.48 45.53
N ASN A 178 -27.24 25.45 44.22
CA ASN A 178 -27.22 26.59 43.29
C ASN A 178 -25.86 27.28 43.10
N ARG A 179 -24.75 26.58 43.40
CA ARG A 179 -23.40 27.11 43.24
C ARG A 179 -22.45 26.07 42.66
N ILE A 180 -21.97 26.33 41.46
CA ILE A 180 -21.08 25.45 40.72
C ILE A 180 -19.72 26.09 40.48
N PHE A 181 -18.69 25.25 40.39
CA PHE A 181 -17.42 25.60 39.79
C PHE A 181 -17.39 25.09 38.35
N VAL A 182 -16.81 25.86 37.43
CA VAL A 182 -16.70 25.51 36.01
C VAL A 182 -15.30 25.82 35.52
N LEU A 183 -14.81 25.03 34.56
CA LEU A 183 -13.51 25.21 33.93
C LEU A 183 -13.66 25.27 32.41
N GLU A 184 -13.36 26.43 31.82
CA GLU A 184 -13.51 26.71 30.38
C GLU A 184 -14.86 26.26 29.80
N ALA A 185 -15.91 26.29 30.62
CA ALA A 185 -17.22 25.79 30.24
C ALA A 185 -18.12 26.89 29.70
N THR A 186 -18.99 26.52 28.78
CA THR A 186 -19.99 27.37 28.16
C THR A 186 -21.37 26.89 28.59
N PHE A 187 -22.21 27.80 29.08
CA PHE A 187 -23.54 27.48 29.55
C PHE A 187 -24.44 28.71 29.54
N ARG A 188 -25.76 28.48 29.57
CA ARG A 188 -26.76 29.53 29.63
C ARG A 188 -27.44 29.56 30.99
N GLY A 189 -27.54 30.74 31.59
CA GLY A 189 -28.23 30.87 32.88
C GLY A 189 -28.25 32.28 33.42
N GLU A 190 -29.13 32.50 34.38
CA GLU A 190 -29.19 33.75 35.13
C GLU A 190 -28.54 33.58 36.49
N GLY A 191 -27.56 34.43 36.79
CA GLY A 191 -26.87 34.34 38.06
C GLY A 191 -25.73 35.34 38.21
N THR A 192 -25.00 35.17 39.30
CA THR A 192 -23.76 35.90 39.57
C THR A 192 -22.57 35.02 39.20
N PHE A 193 -21.80 35.41 38.18
CA PHE A 193 -20.55 34.76 37.82
C PHE A 193 -19.36 35.49 38.43
N ARG A 194 -18.45 34.72 39.04
CA ARG A 194 -17.18 35.21 39.57
C ARG A 194 -16.03 34.47 38.88
N VAL A 195 -15.28 35.20 38.05
CA VAL A 195 -14.13 34.63 37.33
C VAL A 195 -12.99 34.27 38.29
N HIS A 196 -12.32 33.15 38.04
CA HIS A 196 -11.12 32.77 38.77
C HIS A 196 -9.95 33.69 38.40
N GLN A 197 -9.00 33.88 39.31
CA GLN A 197 -7.90 34.82 39.08
C GLN A 197 -7.00 34.32 37.94
N ASN A 198 -6.65 35.21 37.01
CA ASN A 198 -5.87 34.93 35.79
C ASN A 198 -6.59 34.11 34.71
N TRP A 199 -7.92 33.97 34.78
CA TRP A 199 -8.71 33.31 33.74
C TRP A 199 -9.62 34.28 33.00
N TYR A 200 -10.09 33.82 31.85
CA TYR A 200 -11.02 34.53 30.96
C TYR A 200 -12.44 34.00 31.17
N ALA A 201 -13.42 34.85 30.87
CA ALA A 201 -14.82 34.48 30.72
C ALA A 201 -15.53 35.59 29.93
N GLU A 202 -16.49 35.22 29.10
CA GLU A 202 -17.25 36.13 28.25
C GLU A 202 -18.75 35.94 28.49
N TRP A 203 -19.54 36.99 28.33
CA TRP A 203 -20.99 36.91 28.45
C TRP A 203 -21.69 37.67 27.31
N GLY A 204 -22.81 37.09 26.87
CA GLY A 204 -23.55 37.59 25.72
C GLY A 204 -24.84 36.82 25.51
N ASN A 205 -25.33 36.80 24.27
CA ASN A 205 -26.53 36.07 23.87
C ASN A 205 -26.29 35.40 22.51
N MET A 206 -26.85 34.19 22.32
CA MET A 206 -26.92 33.56 20.99
C MET A 206 -28.03 34.20 20.17
N ALA A 207 -27.72 34.66 18.97
CA ALA A 207 -28.66 35.27 18.03
C ALA A 207 -28.86 34.36 16.81
N ASP A 208 -30.05 34.44 16.20
CA ASP A 208 -30.42 33.76 14.94
C ASP A 208 -30.32 32.22 14.96
N ALA A 209 -30.52 31.59 16.12
CA ALA A 209 -30.60 30.14 16.23
C ALA A 209 -31.87 29.56 15.59
N TYR A 210 -31.73 28.41 14.93
CA TYR A 210 -32.81 27.61 14.33
C TYR A 210 -32.46 26.12 14.43
N ASP A 211 -33.41 25.25 14.08
CA ASP A 211 -33.28 23.80 14.27
C ASP A 211 -32.85 23.13 12.97
N VAL A 212 -31.79 22.32 13.01
CA VAL A 212 -31.29 21.46 11.92
C VAL A 212 -31.20 20.04 12.48
N GLU A 213 -31.63 19.02 11.72
CA GLU A 213 -31.53 17.63 12.17
C GLU A 213 -30.14 17.08 11.80
N PRO A 214 -29.43 16.38 12.72
CA PRO A 214 -28.18 15.72 12.40
C PRO A 214 -28.34 14.69 11.28
N GLU A 215 -27.46 14.78 10.28
CA GLU A 215 -27.36 13.84 9.18
C GLU A 215 -26.61 12.57 9.62
N PRO A 216 -26.93 11.40 9.06
CA PRO A 216 -26.18 10.18 9.36
C PRO A 216 -24.76 10.28 8.80
N ALA A 217 -23.77 9.81 9.55
CA ALA A 217 -22.37 9.77 9.11
C ALA A 217 -22.17 9.01 7.77
N SER A 218 -23.07 8.12 7.38
CA SER A 218 -23.01 7.43 6.09
C SER A 218 -23.28 8.32 4.87
N ASN A 219 -23.68 9.57 5.06
CA ASN A 219 -23.77 10.54 3.97
C ASN A 219 -22.38 11.08 3.59
N TYR A 220 -21.42 10.97 4.51
CA TYR A 220 -20.07 11.53 4.46
C TYR A 220 -19.01 10.42 4.35
N ILE A 221 -19.42 9.27 3.81
CA ILE A 221 -18.58 8.09 3.65
C ILE A 221 -19.09 7.38 2.39
N ASP A 222 -18.21 7.05 1.44
CA ASP A 222 -18.61 6.49 0.15
C ASP A 222 -19.48 7.51 -0.63
N GLU A 223 -19.01 8.75 -0.67
CA GLU A 223 -19.63 9.88 -1.36
C GLU A 223 -19.50 9.72 -2.88
N ASP A 224 -20.64 9.53 -3.54
CA ASP A 224 -20.93 9.44 -4.97
C ASP A 224 -19.85 8.88 -5.94
N ASP A 225 -20.24 8.64 -7.20
CA ASP A 225 -19.34 8.12 -8.23
C ASP A 225 -18.77 9.30 -9.03
N ILE A 226 -17.44 9.45 -9.05
CA ILE A 226 -16.75 10.33 -10.01
C ILE A 226 -17.04 9.86 -11.44
N ASP A 227 -17.29 10.78 -12.39
CA ASP A 227 -17.39 10.39 -13.81
C ASP A 227 -16.01 10.04 -14.35
N TRP A 228 -15.67 8.74 -14.28
CA TRP A 228 -14.40 8.23 -14.78
C TRP A 228 -14.25 8.28 -16.31
N SER A 229 -15.23 8.83 -17.04
CA SER A 229 -15.13 8.99 -18.50
C SER A 229 -13.98 9.90 -18.92
N GLY A 230 -13.52 10.77 -18.00
CA GLY A 230 -12.33 11.59 -18.15
C GLY A 230 -12.42 12.59 -19.29
N ASP A 231 -13.61 13.15 -19.53
CA ASP A 231 -13.78 14.27 -20.45
C ASP A 231 -13.14 15.52 -19.83
N PRO A 232 -12.01 16.04 -20.35
CA PRO A 232 -11.37 17.21 -19.79
C PRO A 232 -12.20 18.50 -19.94
N ASN A 233 -13.34 18.43 -20.65
CA ASN A 233 -14.28 19.54 -20.83
C ASN A 233 -15.69 19.22 -20.28
N GLY A 234 -15.84 18.07 -19.60
CA GLY A 234 -17.05 17.66 -18.89
C GLY A 234 -17.04 18.13 -17.43
N ILE A 235 -18.16 17.91 -16.75
CA ILE A 235 -18.22 17.93 -15.28
C ILE A 235 -17.85 16.51 -14.87
N ASN A 236 -16.76 16.35 -14.13
CA ASN A 236 -16.26 15.04 -13.72
C ASN A 236 -16.50 14.76 -12.24
N GLY A 237 -16.75 15.79 -11.42
CA GLY A 237 -17.08 15.63 -10.01
C GLY A 237 -18.49 16.06 -9.64
N PHE A 238 -18.98 15.55 -8.50
CA PHE A 238 -20.29 15.87 -7.95
C PHE A 238 -20.18 16.17 -6.45
N ASP A 239 -20.87 17.22 -6.01
CA ASP A 239 -21.02 17.58 -4.60
C ASP A 239 -22.49 17.32 -4.20
N ASP A 240 -22.74 16.14 -3.61
CA ASP A 240 -24.06 15.62 -3.28
C ASP A 240 -24.46 15.85 -1.82
N ASP A 241 -23.49 15.85 -0.92
CA ASP A 241 -23.63 16.17 0.49
C ASP A 241 -23.74 17.70 0.71
N GLY A 242 -23.20 18.51 -0.20
CA GLY A 242 -23.42 19.94 -0.37
C GLY A 242 -22.41 20.84 0.34
N ASP A 243 -21.28 20.30 0.78
CA ASP A 243 -20.30 21.00 1.62
C ASP A 243 -19.32 21.87 0.81
N CYS A 244 -19.02 21.53 -0.46
CA CYS A 244 -18.34 22.45 -1.38
C CYS A 244 -19.28 23.55 -1.88
N LEU A 245 -20.50 23.23 -2.31
CA LEU A 245 -21.46 24.23 -2.78
C LEU A 245 -21.97 25.08 -1.62
N ARG A 246 -21.78 24.64 -0.38
CA ARG A 246 -22.18 25.37 0.84
C ARG A 246 -23.61 25.85 0.73
N THR A 247 -24.51 24.96 0.30
CA THR A 247 -25.83 25.33 -0.21
C THR A 247 -26.69 26.08 0.81
N ASP A 248 -26.47 25.81 2.10
CA ASP A 248 -27.24 26.38 3.21
C ASP A 248 -26.44 27.33 4.11
N TRP A 249 -25.30 27.84 3.63
CA TRP A 249 -24.44 28.70 4.43
C TRP A 249 -25.03 30.10 4.66
N ILE A 250 -25.08 30.53 5.92
CA ILE A 250 -25.77 31.77 6.34
C ILE A 250 -24.86 33.00 6.25
N SER A 251 -23.53 32.82 6.31
CA SER A 251 -22.57 33.92 6.19
C SER A 251 -21.49 33.61 5.16
N PHE A 252 -21.26 34.54 4.25
CA PHE A 252 -20.20 34.46 3.25
C PHE A 252 -18.85 34.67 3.93
N GLU A 253 -18.06 33.61 4.12
CA GLU A 253 -16.69 33.76 4.59
C GLU A 253 -15.79 34.29 3.47
N PHE A 254 -14.77 35.04 3.87
CA PHE A 254 -13.75 35.57 2.97
C PHE A 254 -12.61 34.54 2.88
N GLY A 255 -12.58 33.72 1.84
CA GLY A 255 -11.40 32.86 1.58
C GLY A 255 -11.64 31.52 0.93
N PHE A 256 -12.88 31.02 0.91
CA PHE A 256 -13.22 29.79 0.20
C PHE A 256 -13.52 30.08 -1.27
N ASP A 257 -12.90 29.32 -2.16
CA ASP A 257 -13.11 29.39 -3.60
C ASP A 257 -13.76 28.09 -4.07
N LYS A 258 -14.97 28.20 -4.63
CA LYS A 258 -15.73 27.05 -5.14
C LYS A 258 -15.15 26.49 -6.44
N ASP A 259 -14.21 27.21 -7.03
CA ASP A 259 -13.54 26.91 -8.31
C ASP A 259 -12.05 27.19 -8.07
N GLU A 260 -11.47 26.50 -7.08
CA GLU A 260 -10.06 26.64 -6.72
C GLU A 260 -9.17 26.26 -7.90
N ASN A 261 -9.58 25.24 -8.65
CA ASN A 261 -8.92 24.78 -9.85
C ASN A 261 -9.07 25.75 -11.06
N ASN A 262 -9.93 26.78 -10.94
CA ASN A 262 -10.16 27.86 -11.90
C ASN A 262 -10.58 27.39 -13.32
N ASN A 263 -11.34 26.30 -13.43
CA ASN A 263 -11.90 25.83 -14.70
C ASN A 263 -13.22 26.53 -15.09
N GLY A 264 -13.82 27.32 -14.18
CA GLY A 264 -15.08 28.02 -14.40
C GLY A 264 -16.33 27.18 -14.13
N ILE A 265 -16.18 26.00 -13.53
CA ILE A 265 -17.21 25.08 -13.07
C ILE A 265 -17.02 24.94 -11.55
N PRO A 266 -17.99 25.35 -10.73
CA PRO A 266 -17.84 25.23 -9.28
C PRO A 266 -18.00 23.77 -8.83
N CYS A 267 -17.19 23.36 -7.85
CA CYS A 267 -17.21 22.06 -7.20
C CYS A 267 -17.04 20.92 -8.22
N ASP A 268 -15.91 20.92 -8.92
CA ASP A 268 -15.61 19.96 -9.98
C ASP A 268 -14.17 19.43 -9.89
N VAL A 269 -13.92 18.36 -10.66
CA VAL A 269 -12.62 17.71 -10.78
C VAL A 269 -12.06 17.88 -12.19
N ILE A 270 -10.87 18.46 -12.31
CA ILE A 270 -10.14 18.59 -13.59
C ILE A 270 -9.22 17.41 -13.82
N TRP A 271 -9.30 16.87 -15.02
CA TRP A 271 -8.44 15.80 -15.49
C TRP A 271 -7.43 16.34 -16.50
N TYR A 272 -6.15 16.37 -16.11
CA TYR A 272 -5.09 16.68 -17.05
C TYR A 272 -4.72 15.42 -17.82
N ALA A 273 -5.07 15.39 -19.10
CA ALA A 273 -4.68 14.32 -20.01
C ALA A 273 -3.48 14.72 -20.88
N ALA A 274 -2.57 13.77 -21.09
CA ALA A 274 -1.52 13.86 -22.10
C ALA A 274 -2.11 13.83 -23.52
N SER A 275 -1.30 14.15 -24.52
CA SER A 275 -1.73 14.21 -25.93
C SER A 275 -2.27 12.89 -26.50
N ASP A 276 -2.04 11.78 -25.81
CA ASP A 276 -2.51 10.43 -26.15
C ASP A 276 -3.79 10.03 -25.39
N GLY A 277 -4.31 10.90 -24.53
CA GLY A 277 -5.51 10.66 -23.70
C GLY A 277 -5.22 10.02 -22.34
N THR A 278 -3.96 9.77 -21.99
CA THR A 278 -3.60 9.22 -20.66
C THR A 278 -3.70 10.32 -19.60
N ILE A 279 -4.35 10.04 -18.48
CA ILE A 279 -4.44 10.98 -17.35
C ILE A 279 -3.05 11.07 -16.71
N ILE A 280 -2.57 12.29 -16.51
CA ILE A 280 -1.25 12.57 -15.90
C ILE A 280 -1.36 13.20 -14.52
N HIS A 281 -2.47 13.87 -14.24
CA HIS A 281 -2.72 14.56 -12.99
C HIS A 281 -4.22 14.84 -12.87
N ILE A 282 -4.74 14.77 -11.66
CA ILE A 282 -6.10 15.12 -11.30
C ILE A 282 -6.00 16.24 -10.26
N ASP A 283 -6.80 17.27 -10.45
CA ASP A 283 -6.84 18.47 -9.63
C ASP A 283 -8.31 18.70 -9.27
N ARG A 284 -8.63 18.67 -7.98
CA ARG A 284 -9.99 18.75 -7.46
C ARG A 284 -10.19 20.07 -6.73
N ASP A 285 -11.40 20.59 -6.76
CA ASP A 285 -11.77 21.68 -5.86
C ASP A 285 -11.81 21.18 -4.41
N ASP A 286 -11.68 22.12 -3.46
CA ASP A 286 -11.87 21.82 -2.04
C ASP A 286 -13.30 21.30 -1.80
N TYR A 287 -13.35 20.18 -1.10
CA TYR A 287 -14.56 19.48 -0.67
C TYR A 287 -15.42 18.82 -1.78
N VAL A 288 -14.76 18.16 -2.74
CA VAL A 288 -15.48 17.49 -3.83
C VAL A 288 -15.02 16.05 -4.00
N ASP A 289 -16.00 15.14 -4.01
CA ASP A 289 -15.85 13.69 -4.14
C ASP A 289 -14.73 13.17 -3.23
N GLU A 290 -14.72 13.56 -1.95
CA GLU A 290 -13.61 13.33 -1.05
C GLU A 290 -13.41 11.84 -0.81
N ASP A 291 -14.50 11.11 -0.64
CA ASP A 291 -14.58 9.68 -0.45
C ASP A 291 -15.26 8.95 -1.62
N PRO A 292 -14.62 8.88 -2.81
CA PRO A 292 -15.27 8.35 -4.00
C PRO A 292 -15.77 6.92 -3.79
N SER A 293 -17.03 6.67 -4.17
CA SER A 293 -17.80 5.48 -3.81
C SER A 293 -17.39 4.16 -4.49
N GLU A 294 -16.14 3.71 -4.32
CA GLU A 294 -15.61 2.57 -5.06
C GLU A 294 -15.01 1.45 -4.19
N GLU A 295 -15.89 0.61 -3.63
CA GLU A 295 -15.57 -0.79 -3.27
C GLU A 295 -14.88 -1.50 -4.46
N SER A 296 -15.26 -1.13 -5.68
CA SER A 296 -14.73 -1.66 -6.94
C SER A 296 -13.23 -1.35 -7.13
N LEU A 297 -12.83 -0.09 -6.99
CA LEU A 297 -11.46 0.38 -7.12
C LEU A 297 -10.57 -0.17 -6.01
N SER A 298 -11.04 -0.12 -4.76
CA SER A 298 -10.29 -0.63 -3.60
C SER A 298 -10.08 -2.15 -3.69
N ILE A 299 -11.09 -2.92 -4.11
CA ILE A 299 -10.93 -4.36 -4.36
C ILE A 299 -9.97 -4.62 -5.53
N GLU A 300 -10.03 -3.84 -6.61
CA GLU A 300 -9.12 -3.97 -7.76
C GLU A 300 -7.67 -3.66 -7.35
N ASP A 301 -7.45 -2.58 -6.59
CA ASP A 301 -6.15 -2.20 -6.03
C ASP A 301 -5.58 -3.35 -5.18
N ALA A 302 -6.36 -3.85 -4.23
CA ALA A 302 -5.95 -4.93 -3.35
C ALA A 302 -5.67 -6.24 -4.10
N HIS A 303 -6.48 -6.56 -5.12
CA HIS A 303 -6.28 -7.74 -5.96
C HIS A 303 -4.96 -7.67 -6.73
N ARG A 304 -4.69 -6.52 -7.38
CA ARG A 304 -3.43 -6.28 -8.10
C ARG A 304 -2.24 -6.27 -7.16
N ALA A 305 -2.37 -5.57 -6.04
CA ALA A 305 -1.37 -5.52 -4.98
C ALA A 305 -1.02 -6.93 -4.50
N PHE A 306 -2.01 -7.81 -4.26
CA PHE A 306 -1.76 -9.19 -3.88
C PHE A 306 -0.95 -9.97 -4.92
N ILE A 307 -1.31 -9.88 -6.20
CA ILE A 307 -0.60 -10.56 -7.29
C ILE A 307 0.84 -10.06 -7.38
N ILE A 308 1.05 -8.74 -7.35
CA ILE A 308 2.37 -8.11 -7.47
C ILE A 308 3.22 -8.41 -6.24
N ALA A 309 2.68 -8.24 -5.04
CA ALA A 309 3.37 -8.54 -3.78
C ALA A 309 3.78 -10.02 -3.71
N SER A 310 2.88 -10.93 -4.05
CA SER A 310 3.17 -12.37 -4.11
C SER A 310 4.25 -12.68 -5.16
N GLY A 311 4.16 -12.07 -6.34
CA GLY A 311 5.13 -12.23 -7.42
C GLY A 311 6.53 -11.71 -7.06
N LYS A 312 6.62 -10.52 -6.47
CA LYS A 312 7.88 -9.89 -6.09
C LYS A 312 8.49 -10.53 -4.83
N ILE A 313 7.71 -10.72 -3.78
CA ILE A 313 8.23 -11.18 -2.48
C ILE A 313 8.38 -12.70 -2.47
N ALA A 314 7.29 -13.44 -2.65
CA ALA A 314 7.34 -14.91 -2.52
C ALA A 314 8.12 -15.54 -3.68
N PHE A 315 7.84 -15.13 -4.91
CA PHE A 315 8.40 -15.73 -6.11
C PHE A 315 9.83 -15.24 -6.41
N VAL A 316 10.04 -13.92 -6.50
CA VAL A 316 11.37 -13.37 -6.78
C VAL A 316 12.26 -13.36 -5.53
N MET A 317 11.90 -12.65 -4.46
CA MET A 317 12.83 -12.46 -3.33
C MET A 317 13.11 -13.75 -2.56
N ILE A 318 12.10 -14.59 -2.35
CA ILE A 318 12.24 -15.82 -1.58
C ILE A 318 12.61 -16.99 -2.50
N LEU A 319 11.69 -17.45 -3.35
CA LEU A 319 11.90 -18.68 -4.11
C LEU A 319 13.10 -18.60 -5.06
N SER A 320 13.30 -17.48 -5.74
CA SER A 320 14.39 -17.37 -6.73
C SER A 320 15.80 -17.36 -6.11
N ILE A 321 15.94 -16.95 -4.85
CA ILE A 321 17.23 -16.98 -4.12
C ILE A 321 17.42 -18.32 -3.42
N PHE A 322 16.41 -18.80 -2.68
CA PHE A 322 16.53 -20.00 -1.85
C PHE A 322 16.61 -21.29 -2.67
N LEU A 323 15.85 -21.42 -3.77
CA LEU A 323 15.90 -22.63 -4.60
C LEU A 323 17.32 -22.90 -5.16
N PRO A 324 18.00 -21.95 -5.83
CA PRO A 324 19.35 -22.20 -6.32
C PRO A 324 20.38 -22.33 -5.19
N LEU A 325 20.19 -21.67 -4.04
CA LEU A 325 21.08 -21.80 -2.90
C LEU A 325 21.13 -23.26 -2.38
N PHE A 326 19.99 -23.95 -2.33
CA PHE A 326 19.93 -25.34 -1.87
C PHE A 326 20.09 -26.39 -2.99
N LEU A 327 19.60 -26.10 -4.20
CA LEU A 327 19.55 -27.08 -5.28
C LEU A 327 20.73 -26.97 -6.24
N ALA A 328 21.13 -25.75 -6.64
CA ALA A 328 22.16 -25.55 -7.65
C ALA A 328 23.59 -25.59 -7.07
N LEU A 329 23.77 -25.03 -5.87
CA LEU A 329 25.07 -25.01 -5.18
C LEU A 329 25.63 -26.42 -4.90
N GLY A 330 24.76 -27.36 -4.52
CA GLY A 330 25.13 -28.74 -4.20
C GLY A 330 25.36 -29.66 -5.41
N LEU A 331 25.13 -29.20 -6.64
CA LEU A 331 25.20 -30.04 -7.84
C LEU A 331 26.63 -30.52 -8.12
N VAL A 332 27.59 -29.61 -8.04
CA VAL A 332 28.99 -29.92 -8.38
C VAL A 332 29.88 -29.95 -7.15
N ARG A 333 29.50 -29.24 -6.08
CA ARG A 333 30.25 -29.20 -4.83
C ARG A 333 30.38 -30.58 -4.20
N ASP A 334 29.27 -31.28 -4.00
CA ASP A 334 29.27 -32.56 -3.28
C ASP A 334 30.06 -33.63 -4.04
N GLU A 335 30.06 -33.58 -5.38
CA GLU A 335 30.86 -34.48 -6.23
C GLU A 335 32.35 -34.12 -6.18
N THR A 336 32.67 -32.84 -6.00
CA THR A 336 34.03 -32.35 -5.82
C THR A 336 34.57 -32.72 -4.43
N GLU A 337 33.76 -32.58 -3.36
CA GLU A 337 34.14 -32.93 -1.98
C GLU A 337 34.31 -34.43 -1.79
N ASN A 338 33.39 -35.24 -2.35
CA ASN A 338 33.47 -36.69 -2.29
C ASN A 338 34.53 -37.28 -3.25
N GLY A 339 35.19 -36.44 -4.05
CA GLY A 339 36.17 -36.85 -5.04
C GLY A 339 35.60 -37.75 -6.12
N THR A 340 34.29 -37.83 -6.33
CA THR A 340 33.65 -38.71 -7.33
C THR A 340 33.58 -38.07 -8.72
N LEU A 341 33.93 -36.79 -8.83
CA LEU A 341 33.91 -36.01 -10.06
C LEU A 341 34.76 -36.61 -11.21
N HIS A 342 35.88 -37.25 -10.90
CA HIS A 342 36.76 -37.85 -11.90
C HIS A 342 36.12 -39.04 -12.64
N TYR A 343 35.24 -39.78 -11.98
CA TYR A 343 34.49 -40.88 -12.61
C TYR A 343 33.54 -40.35 -13.70
N LEU A 344 32.93 -39.18 -13.49
CA LEU A 344 32.01 -38.56 -14.44
C LEU A 344 32.75 -37.90 -15.62
N LEU A 345 33.94 -37.36 -15.38
CA LEU A 345 34.79 -36.73 -16.40
C LEU A 345 35.66 -37.72 -17.20
N SER A 346 35.69 -38.99 -16.81
CA SER A 346 36.43 -40.05 -17.53
C SER A 346 35.85 -40.35 -18.91
N LYS A 347 34.59 -39.99 -19.17
CA LYS A 347 33.98 -40.05 -20.51
C LYS A 347 34.43 -38.84 -21.34
N PRO A 348 34.57 -38.96 -22.68
CA PRO A 348 34.96 -37.84 -23.55
C PRO A 348 33.83 -36.80 -23.62
N ILE A 349 33.83 -35.88 -22.66
CA ILE A 349 32.91 -34.75 -22.51
C ILE A 349 33.76 -33.49 -22.30
N HIS A 350 33.41 -32.42 -23.02
CA HIS A 350 34.11 -31.14 -22.84
C HIS A 350 33.76 -30.58 -21.46
N ARG A 351 34.79 -30.31 -20.65
CA ARG A 351 34.65 -29.98 -19.22
C ARG A 351 33.75 -28.76 -18.96
N GLY A 352 33.73 -27.79 -19.86
CA GLY A 352 32.84 -26.63 -19.76
C GLY A 352 31.36 -26.93 -20.06
N GLU A 353 31.07 -27.86 -20.97
CA GLU A 353 29.69 -28.21 -21.33
C GLU A 353 28.96 -28.93 -20.18
N PHE A 354 29.72 -29.67 -19.36
CA PHE A 354 29.19 -30.37 -18.19
C PHE A 354 28.43 -29.45 -17.22
N ILE A 355 28.96 -28.25 -16.94
CA ILE A 355 28.35 -27.28 -16.01
C ILE A 355 27.03 -26.76 -16.56
N THR A 356 26.98 -26.47 -17.86
CA THR A 356 25.78 -25.96 -18.52
C THR A 356 24.64 -26.99 -18.48
N TYR A 357 24.94 -28.27 -18.73
CA TYR A 357 23.93 -29.34 -18.65
C TYR A 357 23.45 -29.59 -17.22
N ARG A 358 24.30 -29.38 -16.21
CA ARG A 358 23.91 -29.44 -14.79
C ARG A 358 22.91 -28.34 -14.45
N ILE A 359 23.21 -27.10 -14.83
CA ILE A 359 22.32 -25.95 -14.61
C ILE A 359 20.98 -26.17 -15.32
N LEU A 360 21.00 -26.69 -16.55
CA LEU A 360 19.78 -27.02 -17.31
C LEU A 360 18.92 -28.08 -16.58
N GLY A 361 19.53 -29.14 -16.05
CA GLY A 361 18.81 -30.17 -15.28
C GLY A 361 18.17 -29.62 -13.99
N TYR A 362 18.84 -28.68 -13.32
CA TYR A 362 18.29 -27.96 -12.17
C TYR A 362 17.12 -27.05 -12.58
N LEU A 363 17.29 -26.25 -13.64
CA LEU A 363 16.27 -25.33 -14.15
C LEU A 363 14.98 -26.05 -14.56
N ILE A 364 15.07 -27.26 -15.10
CA ILE A 364 13.88 -28.06 -15.43
C ILE A 364 13.05 -28.37 -14.17
N ILE A 365 13.69 -28.69 -13.05
CA ILE A 365 12.99 -28.98 -11.79
C ILE A 365 12.50 -27.70 -11.13
N SER A 366 13.39 -26.73 -10.89
CA SER A 366 13.03 -25.51 -10.15
C SER A 366 12.13 -24.60 -10.97
N GLY A 367 12.43 -24.39 -12.25
CA GLY A 367 11.59 -23.62 -13.16
C GLY A 367 10.25 -24.30 -13.44
N GLY A 368 10.23 -25.63 -13.59
CA GLY A 368 8.99 -26.39 -13.71
C GLY A 368 8.10 -26.25 -12.47
N PHE A 369 8.69 -26.33 -11.27
CA PHE A 369 7.97 -26.08 -10.01
C PHE A 369 7.38 -24.67 -9.96
N VAL A 370 8.19 -23.65 -10.23
CA VAL A 370 7.75 -22.25 -10.21
C VAL A 370 6.65 -21.99 -11.24
N LEU A 371 6.76 -22.54 -12.44
CA LEU A 371 5.72 -22.41 -13.47
C LEU A 371 4.41 -23.06 -13.05
N ILE A 372 4.45 -24.27 -12.48
CA ILE A 372 3.25 -24.96 -12.00
C ILE A 372 2.61 -24.18 -10.84
N MET A 373 3.40 -23.71 -9.88
CA MET A 373 2.90 -22.94 -8.74
C MET A 373 2.33 -21.59 -9.17
N SER A 374 3.01 -20.88 -10.08
CA SER A 374 2.52 -19.62 -10.61
C SER A 374 1.21 -19.79 -11.37
N LEU A 375 1.09 -20.82 -12.22
CA LEU A 375 -0.17 -21.14 -12.88
C LEU A 375 -1.27 -21.52 -11.89
N PHE A 376 -0.95 -22.24 -10.82
CA PHE A 376 -1.92 -22.55 -9.78
C PHE A 376 -2.43 -21.29 -9.07
N MET A 377 -1.53 -20.38 -8.67
CA MET A 377 -1.90 -19.07 -8.11
C MET A 377 -2.73 -18.26 -9.11
N GLY A 378 -2.34 -18.25 -10.38
CA GLY A 378 -3.03 -17.56 -11.46
C GLY A 378 -4.43 -18.09 -11.73
N VAL A 379 -4.64 -19.40 -11.68
CA VAL A 379 -5.99 -19.97 -11.85
C VAL A 379 -6.92 -19.58 -10.71
N VAL A 380 -6.42 -19.54 -9.46
CA VAL A 380 -7.26 -19.18 -8.31
C VAL A 380 -7.53 -17.67 -8.28
N THR A 381 -6.52 -16.84 -8.49
CA THR A 381 -6.68 -15.38 -8.56
C THR A 381 -7.54 -14.96 -9.74
N ALA A 382 -7.36 -15.53 -10.93
CA ALA A 382 -8.22 -15.23 -12.09
C ALA A 382 -9.69 -15.65 -11.91
N ALA A 383 -9.98 -16.59 -11.00
CA ALA A 383 -11.34 -17.05 -10.71
C ALA A 383 -12.03 -16.25 -9.59
N LEU A 384 -11.25 -15.58 -8.74
CA LEU A 384 -11.73 -14.76 -7.62
C LEU A 384 -11.47 -13.27 -7.84
N GLY A 385 -10.85 -12.91 -8.96
CA GLY A 385 -10.52 -11.54 -9.30
C GLY A 385 -11.79 -10.73 -9.55
N PRO A 386 -11.81 -9.46 -9.14
CA PRO A 386 -12.91 -8.55 -9.42
C PRO A 386 -13.11 -8.34 -10.93
N GLY A 387 -14.37 -8.13 -11.31
CA GLY A 387 -14.81 -7.80 -12.67
C GLY A 387 -16.00 -8.62 -13.16
N ASP A 388 -16.60 -8.18 -14.27
CA ASP A 388 -17.81 -8.78 -14.87
C ASP A 388 -17.59 -10.19 -15.47
N SER A 389 -16.33 -10.56 -15.69
CA SER A 389 -15.98 -11.84 -16.30
C SER A 389 -15.81 -12.92 -15.24
N ILE A 390 -16.42 -14.10 -15.47
CA ILE A 390 -16.28 -15.28 -14.58
C ILE A 390 -14.80 -15.74 -14.45
N PHE A 391 -13.95 -15.39 -15.42
CA PHE A 391 -12.55 -15.78 -15.41
C PHE A 391 -11.66 -14.76 -16.13
N ARG A 392 -10.74 -14.16 -15.38
CA ARG A 392 -9.92 -13.05 -15.83
C ARG A 392 -8.58 -13.52 -16.40
N LEU A 393 -8.54 -13.67 -17.72
CA LEU A 393 -7.36 -14.19 -18.42
C LEU A 393 -6.12 -13.27 -18.34
N THR A 394 -6.32 -11.98 -18.11
CA THR A 394 -5.23 -11.00 -17.94
C THR A 394 -4.35 -11.35 -16.74
N ASP A 395 -4.93 -11.80 -15.63
CA ASP A 395 -4.16 -12.19 -14.43
C ASP A 395 -3.24 -13.38 -14.69
N ILE A 396 -3.69 -14.35 -15.49
CA ILE A 396 -2.86 -15.49 -15.90
C ILE A 396 -1.66 -15.02 -16.71
N VAL A 397 -1.83 -14.01 -17.57
CA VAL A 397 -0.72 -13.45 -18.34
C VAL A 397 0.30 -12.79 -17.41
N VAL A 398 -0.14 -12.05 -16.38
CA VAL A 398 0.76 -11.50 -15.35
C VAL A 398 1.49 -12.60 -14.59
N TRP A 399 0.79 -13.64 -14.14
CA TRP A 399 1.42 -14.79 -13.48
C TRP A 399 2.41 -15.55 -14.37
N LEU A 400 2.11 -15.70 -15.66
CA LEU A 400 3.06 -16.24 -16.63
C LEU A 400 4.30 -15.34 -16.78
N GLY A 401 4.11 -14.03 -16.78
CA GLY A 401 5.19 -13.05 -16.74
C GLY A 401 6.05 -13.17 -15.48
N ILE A 402 5.44 -13.27 -14.30
CA ILE A 402 6.12 -13.52 -13.01
C ILE A 402 6.88 -14.85 -13.04
N ALA A 403 6.27 -15.91 -13.59
CA ALA A 403 6.92 -17.22 -13.75
C ALA A 403 8.16 -17.12 -14.66
N PHE A 404 8.05 -16.36 -15.76
CA PHE A 404 9.17 -16.15 -16.66
C PHE A 404 10.28 -15.32 -16.01
N ALA A 405 9.93 -14.24 -15.30
CA ALA A 405 10.84 -13.40 -14.52
C ALA A 405 11.64 -14.24 -13.52
N THR A 406 10.94 -15.05 -12.74
CA THR A 406 11.54 -15.93 -11.74
C THR A 406 12.38 -17.04 -12.35
N ILE A 407 12.01 -17.60 -13.51
CA ILE A 407 12.84 -18.58 -14.21
C ILE A 407 14.16 -17.94 -14.68
N LEU A 408 14.14 -16.69 -15.17
CA LEU A 408 15.36 -15.95 -15.50
C LEU A 408 16.22 -15.69 -14.25
N ALA A 409 15.59 -15.32 -13.13
CA ALA A 409 16.25 -15.16 -11.84
C ALA A 409 16.91 -16.47 -11.36
N LEU A 410 16.16 -17.58 -11.42
CA LEU A 410 16.65 -18.93 -11.08
C LEU A 410 17.83 -19.34 -11.95
N ALA A 411 17.84 -18.94 -13.23
CA ALA A 411 18.94 -19.19 -14.15
C ALA A 411 20.19 -18.38 -13.74
N ALA A 412 20.02 -17.08 -13.46
CA ALA A 412 21.09 -16.19 -13.04
C ALA A 412 21.69 -16.61 -11.69
N TYR A 413 20.87 -16.75 -10.65
CA TYR A 413 21.30 -17.21 -9.32
C TYR A 413 21.83 -18.64 -9.35
N GLY A 414 21.19 -19.53 -10.11
CA GLY A 414 21.67 -20.90 -10.32
C GLY A 414 23.07 -20.93 -10.94
N ALA A 415 23.35 -20.06 -11.91
CA ALA A 415 24.68 -19.90 -12.48
C ALA A 415 25.67 -19.32 -11.46
N ILE A 416 25.32 -18.24 -10.75
CA ILE A 416 26.18 -17.61 -9.73
C ILE A 416 26.56 -18.62 -8.64
N PHE A 417 25.58 -19.23 -7.96
CA PHE A 417 25.87 -20.14 -6.85
C PHE A 417 26.59 -21.41 -7.28
N ASN A 418 26.26 -21.97 -8.45
CA ASN A 418 27.01 -23.11 -8.97
C ASN A 418 28.47 -22.73 -9.25
N THR A 419 28.73 -21.55 -9.83
CA THR A 419 30.10 -21.09 -10.08
C THR A 419 30.89 -20.84 -8.78
N LEU A 420 30.25 -20.30 -7.75
CA LEU A 420 30.87 -20.12 -6.43
C LEU A 420 31.19 -21.46 -5.75
N GLY A 421 30.28 -22.43 -5.85
CA GLY A 421 30.51 -23.81 -5.38
C GLY A 421 31.68 -24.49 -6.09
N LEU A 422 31.93 -24.14 -7.36
CA LEU A 422 33.11 -24.57 -8.10
C LEU A 422 34.39 -23.87 -7.63
N ILE A 423 34.37 -22.55 -7.42
CA ILE A 423 35.55 -21.78 -7.01
C ILE A 423 36.08 -22.25 -5.66
N SER A 424 35.21 -22.60 -4.71
CA SER A 424 35.64 -23.05 -3.39
C SER A 424 34.69 -24.11 -2.85
N SER A 425 35.17 -25.36 -2.73
CA SER A 425 34.36 -26.46 -2.17
C SER A 425 34.04 -26.21 -0.68
N ARG A 426 35.03 -25.75 0.09
CA ARG A 426 34.88 -25.49 1.53
C ARG A 426 34.19 -24.17 1.87
N TYR A 427 34.47 -23.09 1.13
CA TYR A 427 33.96 -21.75 1.46
C TYR A 427 32.85 -21.24 0.54
N GLY A 428 32.54 -21.96 -0.55
CA GLY A 428 31.55 -21.53 -1.54
C GLY A 428 30.15 -21.31 -0.95
N VAL A 429 29.75 -22.10 0.05
CA VAL A 429 28.45 -21.94 0.73
C VAL A 429 28.37 -20.63 1.52
N TYR A 430 29.42 -20.28 2.26
CA TYR A 430 29.43 -19.04 3.05
C TYR A 430 29.38 -17.81 2.14
N ILE A 431 30.11 -17.84 1.01
CA ILE A 431 30.09 -16.74 0.03
C ILE A 431 28.71 -16.65 -0.65
N ALA A 432 28.11 -17.80 -1.02
CA ALA A 432 26.76 -17.82 -1.59
C ALA A 432 25.70 -17.29 -0.60
N LEU A 433 25.84 -17.58 0.69
CA LEU A 433 24.95 -17.06 1.72
C LEU A 433 25.10 -15.53 1.88
N ILE A 434 26.32 -15.00 1.89
CA ILE A 434 26.55 -13.54 1.92
C ILE A 434 25.92 -12.86 0.70
N ILE A 435 26.09 -13.46 -0.49
CA ILE A 435 25.46 -12.94 -1.72
C ILE A 435 23.94 -13.05 -1.64
N GLY A 436 23.39 -14.14 -1.10
CA GLY A 436 21.95 -14.27 -0.89
C GLY A 436 21.37 -13.17 0.01
N VAL A 437 22.08 -12.81 1.10
CA VAL A 437 21.69 -11.69 1.97
C VAL A 437 21.83 -10.36 1.25
N TYR A 438 22.90 -10.14 0.49
CA TYR A 438 23.08 -8.95 -0.33
C TYR A 438 21.92 -8.78 -1.33
N GLU A 439 21.58 -9.83 -2.06
CA GLU A 439 20.50 -9.82 -3.06
C GLU A 439 19.13 -9.57 -2.44
N PHE A 440 18.88 -10.11 -1.24
CA PHE A 440 17.68 -9.82 -0.48
C PHE A 440 17.58 -8.34 -0.09
N ILE A 441 18.68 -7.75 0.42
CA ILE A 441 18.73 -6.32 0.77
C ILE A 441 18.51 -5.45 -0.48
N MET A 442 19.15 -5.78 -1.60
CA MET A 442 18.97 -5.04 -2.85
C MET A 442 17.55 -5.11 -3.40
N ALA A 443 16.86 -6.25 -3.18
CA ALA A 443 15.47 -6.39 -3.55
C ALA A 443 14.54 -5.50 -2.70
N VAL A 444 14.77 -5.44 -1.39
CA VAL A 444 14.04 -4.53 -0.49
C VAL A 444 14.29 -3.07 -0.88
N LEU A 445 15.53 -2.70 -1.15
CA LEU A 445 15.86 -1.35 -1.61
C LEU A 445 15.17 -0.99 -2.94
N THR A 446 15.07 -1.95 -3.87
CA THR A 446 14.35 -1.74 -5.13
C THR A 446 12.85 -1.54 -4.91
N LEU A 447 12.24 -2.32 -4.00
CA LEU A 447 10.84 -2.13 -3.62
C LEU A 447 10.59 -0.74 -3.02
N ALA A 448 11.53 -0.26 -2.20
CA ALA A 448 11.47 1.06 -1.58
C ALA A 448 11.86 2.22 -2.54
N GLY A 449 11.94 1.98 -3.86
CA GLY A 449 12.22 3.01 -4.85
C GLY A 449 13.69 3.44 -4.98
N ALA A 450 14.65 2.72 -4.39
CA ALA A 450 16.06 3.08 -4.52
C ALA A 450 16.61 2.75 -5.93
N GLU A 451 17.21 3.74 -6.58
CA GLU A 451 17.57 3.62 -8.00
C GLU A 451 19.04 3.24 -8.23
N LEU A 452 19.99 3.85 -7.53
CA LEU A 452 21.40 3.83 -7.91
C LEU A 452 22.15 2.54 -7.54
N ILE A 453 21.98 2.07 -6.30
CA ILE A 453 22.72 0.92 -5.78
C ILE A 453 22.14 -0.41 -6.28
N PRO A 454 20.81 -0.61 -6.32
CA PRO A 454 20.24 -1.91 -6.66
C PRO A 454 20.47 -2.35 -8.11
N ILE A 455 20.79 -1.45 -9.05
CA ILE A 455 21.11 -1.77 -10.46
C ILE A 455 22.18 -2.87 -10.63
N LEU A 456 23.07 -3.04 -9.64
CA LEU A 456 24.11 -4.08 -9.68
C LEU A 456 23.60 -5.49 -9.32
N SER A 457 22.38 -5.61 -8.79
CA SER A 457 21.81 -6.87 -8.31
C SER A 457 20.98 -7.58 -9.37
N VAL A 458 20.89 -8.91 -9.26
CA VAL A 458 19.97 -9.70 -10.10
C VAL A 458 18.52 -9.39 -9.72
N SER A 459 18.25 -9.18 -8.42
CA SER A 459 16.90 -8.93 -7.92
C SER A 459 16.29 -7.65 -8.49
N HIS A 460 17.06 -6.57 -8.61
CA HIS A 460 16.58 -5.31 -9.21
C HIS A 460 16.03 -5.49 -10.62
N TRP A 461 16.81 -6.13 -11.51
CA TRP A 461 16.39 -6.37 -12.89
C TRP A 461 15.18 -7.32 -12.98
N THR A 462 15.06 -8.28 -12.06
CA THR A 462 13.88 -9.15 -12.02
C THR A 462 12.63 -8.44 -11.55
N LEU A 463 12.74 -7.52 -10.59
CA LEU A 463 11.61 -6.71 -10.10
C LEU A 463 11.16 -5.70 -11.16
N GLN A 464 12.10 -5.00 -11.79
CA GLN A 464 11.83 -4.08 -12.91
C GLN A 464 11.15 -4.77 -14.10
N PHE A 465 11.48 -6.04 -14.35
CA PHE A 465 10.79 -6.82 -15.36
C PHE A 465 9.33 -7.12 -14.98
N ILE A 466 9.04 -7.42 -13.71
CA ILE A 466 7.67 -7.59 -13.22
C ILE A 466 6.89 -6.27 -13.35
N ASP A 467 7.48 -5.15 -12.91
CA ASP A 467 6.85 -3.83 -13.02
C ASP A 467 6.49 -3.46 -14.44
N SER A 468 7.36 -3.83 -15.39
CA SER A 468 7.11 -3.64 -16.82
C SER A 468 5.98 -4.53 -17.34
N ILE A 469 5.89 -5.80 -16.90
CA ILE A 469 4.80 -6.70 -17.29
C ILE A 469 3.45 -6.19 -16.79
N VAL A 470 3.41 -5.67 -15.55
CA VAL A 470 2.19 -5.11 -14.96
C VAL A 470 1.62 -4.03 -15.87
N LEU A 471 2.42 -3.05 -16.31
CA LEU A 471 1.94 -2.01 -17.23
C LEU A 471 1.59 -2.52 -18.63
N ILE A 472 2.28 -3.57 -19.11
CA ILE A 472 1.97 -4.16 -20.42
C ILE A 472 0.60 -4.84 -20.41
N VAL A 473 0.21 -5.45 -19.29
CA VAL A 473 -1.02 -6.24 -19.19
C VAL A 473 -2.19 -5.44 -18.60
N TRP A 474 -1.89 -4.60 -17.60
CA TRP A 474 -2.83 -3.71 -16.91
C TRP A 474 -2.38 -2.26 -17.10
N PRO A 475 -2.62 -1.66 -18.28
CA PRO A 475 -2.16 -0.29 -18.57
C PRO A 475 -2.78 0.76 -17.64
N ASN A 476 -4.02 0.56 -17.21
CA ASN A 476 -4.73 1.44 -16.28
C ASN A 476 -4.17 1.41 -14.84
N THR A 477 -3.14 0.61 -14.55
CA THR A 477 -2.47 0.61 -13.23
C THR A 477 -1.87 1.99 -12.92
N LEU A 478 -1.40 2.72 -13.93
CA LEU A 478 -0.88 4.07 -13.75
C LEU A 478 -2.00 5.06 -13.40
N GLU A 479 -3.12 4.98 -14.12
CA GLU A 479 -4.30 5.82 -13.85
C GLU A 479 -4.80 5.59 -12.42
N MET A 480 -4.93 4.33 -11.99
CA MET A 480 -5.31 3.99 -10.61
C MET A 480 -4.36 4.60 -9.57
N SER A 481 -3.05 4.62 -9.82
CA SER A 481 -2.11 5.25 -8.88
C SER A 481 -2.25 6.77 -8.81
N ILE A 482 -2.62 7.42 -9.92
CA ILE A 482 -2.85 8.88 -9.97
C ILE A 482 -4.16 9.22 -9.25
N ILE A 483 -5.20 8.40 -9.44
CA ILE A 483 -6.48 8.53 -8.75
C ILE A 483 -6.28 8.41 -7.24
N ALA A 484 -5.60 7.36 -6.79
CA ALA A 484 -5.35 7.18 -5.37
C ALA A 484 -4.53 8.31 -4.74
N GLU A 485 -3.61 8.91 -5.49
CA GLU A 485 -2.85 10.08 -5.03
C GLU A 485 -3.70 11.37 -5.00
N ALA A 486 -4.65 11.53 -5.92
CA ALA A 486 -5.48 12.72 -6.00
C ALA A 486 -6.55 12.79 -4.90
N PHE A 487 -7.06 11.64 -4.47
CA PHE A 487 -8.10 11.51 -3.44
C PHE A 487 -7.57 11.01 -2.10
N ASP A 488 -6.24 11.03 -1.89
CA ASP A 488 -5.58 10.53 -0.67
C ASP A 488 -6.02 9.10 -0.24
N LEU A 489 -6.44 8.28 -1.21
CA LEU A 489 -6.92 6.93 -0.95
C LEU A 489 -5.77 6.00 -0.54
N PRO A 490 -5.96 5.12 0.46
CA PRO A 490 -4.95 4.16 0.85
C PRO A 490 -4.74 3.10 -0.23
N SER A 491 -3.68 3.22 -1.02
CA SER A 491 -3.32 2.25 -2.05
C SER A 491 -2.35 1.18 -1.53
N ALA A 492 -2.78 -0.08 -1.52
CA ALA A 492 -1.91 -1.23 -1.28
C ALA A 492 -0.95 -1.45 -2.47
N LEU A 493 -1.36 -1.07 -3.69
CA LEU A 493 -0.55 -1.16 -4.89
C LEU A 493 0.73 -0.30 -4.78
N ALA A 494 0.62 0.93 -4.28
CA ALA A 494 1.76 1.84 -4.09
C ALA A 494 2.87 1.28 -3.21
N ALA A 495 2.54 0.38 -2.27
CA ALA A 495 3.52 -0.26 -1.40
C ALA A 495 4.39 -1.31 -2.13
N PHE A 496 3.91 -1.88 -3.25
CA PHE A 496 4.55 -3.00 -3.92
C PHE A 496 4.91 -2.75 -5.38
N TRP A 497 4.33 -1.74 -6.01
CA TRP A 497 4.54 -1.43 -7.42
C TRP A 497 5.08 -0.01 -7.60
N ASN A 498 6.01 0.13 -8.53
CA ASN A 498 6.56 1.42 -8.95
C ASN A 498 6.69 1.41 -10.48
N PRO A 499 6.54 2.56 -11.16
CA PRO A 499 6.74 2.63 -12.60
C PRO A 499 8.18 2.21 -12.97
N PRO A 500 8.36 1.48 -14.08
CA PRO A 500 9.67 0.97 -14.48
C PRO A 500 10.58 2.10 -14.97
N MET A 501 11.83 2.15 -14.49
CA MET A 501 12.73 3.30 -14.71
C MET A 501 13.63 3.17 -15.95
N HIS A 502 13.99 1.94 -16.37
CA HIS A 502 15.03 1.69 -17.37
C HIS A 502 14.51 1.68 -18.82
N HIS A 503 13.76 2.73 -19.20
CA HIS A 503 13.12 2.86 -20.52
C HIS A 503 13.96 3.64 -21.55
N LEU A 504 15.22 3.98 -21.28
CA LEU A 504 16.12 4.71 -22.20
C LEU A 504 15.53 6.03 -22.76
N GLY A 505 14.69 6.71 -21.97
CA GLY A 505 14.00 7.94 -22.39
C GLY A 505 12.85 7.73 -23.40
N THR A 506 12.38 6.50 -23.57
CA THR A 506 11.22 6.17 -24.46
C THR A 506 9.89 6.04 -23.74
N GLU A 507 9.89 6.08 -22.40
CA GLU A 507 8.73 5.88 -21.52
C GLU A 507 7.95 4.57 -21.75
N SER A 508 8.50 3.65 -22.56
CA SER A 508 7.80 2.42 -22.91
C SER A 508 8.14 1.28 -21.94
N PRO A 509 7.13 0.60 -21.36
CA PRO A 509 7.36 -0.53 -20.46
C PRO A 509 7.98 -1.72 -21.21
N PHE A 510 7.71 -1.87 -22.51
CA PHE A 510 8.31 -2.91 -23.35
C PHE A 510 9.83 -2.83 -23.45
N ILE A 511 10.40 -1.61 -23.55
CA ILE A 511 11.85 -1.44 -23.64
C ILE A 511 12.51 -1.78 -22.31
N SER A 512 11.92 -1.36 -21.19
CA SER A 512 12.41 -1.72 -19.85
C SER A 512 12.37 -3.23 -19.62
N ALA A 513 11.27 -3.89 -20.04
CA ALA A 513 11.14 -5.35 -19.96
C ALA A 513 12.24 -6.05 -20.77
N LEU A 514 12.45 -5.63 -22.03
CA LEU A 514 13.47 -6.22 -22.91
C LEU A 514 14.88 -6.04 -22.32
N LEU A 515 15.18 -4.84 -21.81
CA LEU A 515 16.48 -4.53 -21.22
C LEU A 515 16.74 -5.42 -20.00
N SER A 516 15.74 -5.60 -19.14
CA SER A 516 15.81 -6.50 -17.98
C SER A 516 16.11 -7.94 -18.39
N VAL A 517 15.44 -8.47 -19.42
CA VAL A 517 15.72 -9.81 -19.96
C VAL A 517 17.15 -9.93 -20.48
N VAL A 518 17.62 -8.93 -21.24
CA VAL A 518 18.98 -8.91 -21.80
C VAL A 518 20.02 -8.93 -20.67
N VAL A 519 19.85 -8.11 -19.63
CA VAL A 519 20.78 -8.06 -18.50
C VAL A 519 20.81 -9.38 -17.74
N LEU A 520 19.64 -9.97 -17.43
CA LEU A 520 19.58 -11.26 -16.73
C LEU A 520 20.20 -12.41 -17.53
N LEU A 521 19.98 -12.46 -18.84
CA LEU A 521 20.63 -13.43 -19.72
C LEU A 521 22.13 -13.18 -19.80
N LEU A 522 22.58 -11.92 -19.87
CA LEU A 522 23.99 -11.56 -19.89
C LEU A 522 24.68 -12.01 -18.61
N ILE A 523 24.11 -11.75 -17.43
CA ILE A 523 24.63 -12.22 -16.13
C ILE A 523 24.75 -13.75 -16.13
N THR A 524 23.68 -14.44 -16.56
CA THR A 524 23.66 -15.90 -16.63
C THR A 524 24.78 -16.44 -17.52
N VAL A 525 24.90 -15.91 -18.74
CA VAL A 525 25.92 -16.34 -19.72
C VAL A 525 27.33 -16.03 -19.22
N LEU A 526 27.58 -14.84 -18.67
CA LEU A 526 28.90 -14.48 -18.13
C LEU A 526 29.32 -15.41 -17.00
N MET A 527 28.39 -15.72 -16.08
CA MET A 527 28.67 -16.62 -14.96
C MET A 527 28.92 -18.05 -15.43
N VAL A 528 28.13 -18.56 -16.37
CA VAL A 528 28.39 -19.87 -16.98
C VAL A 528 29.77 -19.90 -17.64
N LEU A 529 30.12 -18.90 -18.45
CA LEU A 529 31.44 -18.81 -19.09
C LEU A 529 32.58 -18.73 -18.08
N PHE A 530 32.39 -17.99 -16.98
CA PHE A 530 33.35 -17.91 -15.89
C PHE A 530 33.55 -19.28 -15.22
N GLY A 531 32.46 -19.97 -14.88
CA GLY A 531 32.49 -21.33 -14.33
C GLY A 531 33.20 -22.32 -15.24
N GLN A 532 32.92 -22.26 -16.55
CA GLN A 532 33.58 -23.09 -17.56
C GLN A 532 35.09 -22.85 -17.61
N ARG A 533 35.52 -21.59 -17.58
CA ARG A 533 36.95 -21.24 -17.58
C ARG A 533 37.64 -21.72 -16.31
N GLN A 534 37.04 -21.53 -15.14
CA GLN A 534 37.63 -21.96 -13.88
C GLN A 534 37.81 -23.48 -13.83
N PHE A 535 36.82 -24.22 -14.31
CA PHE A 535 36.84 -25.68 -14.34
C PHE A 535 37.86 -26.26 -15.33
N ARG A 536 38.22 -25.52 -16.38
CA ARG A 536 39.28 -25.92 -17.32
C ARG A 536 40.68 -25.91 -16.68
N HIS A 537 40.92 -25.00 -15.73
CA HIS A 537 42.25 -24.80 -15.12
C HIS A 537 42.50 -25.67 -13.88
N ARG A 538 41.47 -26.32 -13.31
CA ARG A 538 41.67 -27.26 -12.21
C ARG A 538 42.19 -28.60 -12.75
N GLU A 539 43.41 -28.92 -12.34
CA GLU A 539 43.95 -30.27 -12.45
C GLU A 539 43.20 -31.18 -11.48
N ILE A 540 42.73 -32.31 -11.99
CA ILE A 540 42.07 -33.35 -11.21
C ILE A 540 43.23 -34.19 -10.66
N MET A 541 43.57 -34.02 -9.37
CA MET A 541 44.45 -34.96 -8.65
C MET A 541 43.67 -36.19 -8.24
#